data_AF-A0A9E5NLH7-F1
#
_entry.id   AF-A0A9E5NLH7-F1
#
_cell.length_a   1.000
_cell.length_b   1.000
_cell.length_c   1.000
_cell.angle_alpha   90.00
_cell.angle_beta   90.00
_cell.angle_gamma   90.00
#
_symmetry.space_group_name_H-M   'P 1'
#
loop_
_entity.id
_entity.type
_entity.pdbx_description
1 polymer ?
#
loop_
_entity_poly.entity_id
_entity_poly.type
_entity_poly.pdbx_seq_one_letter_code
_entity_poly.pdbx_strand_id
1 'polypeptide(L)' 'MVEDVPVDPHLNPRHHMDLQSALVVPMEVGGHRLGAMQLGTHRPQSRHFTADEGELALAMANQAAVAIEGARLFKDEQRR' A
#
# COMPACT_ATOMS: atom_id res chain seq x y z
N MET A 1 5.45 3.93 9.48
CA MET A 1 4.65 2.87 10.14
C MET A 1 3.58 3.59 10.94
N VAL A 2 2.30 3.34 10.66
CA VAL A 2 1.21 3.95 11.42
C VAL A 2 0.76 2.91 12.43
N GLU A 3 1.04 3.15 13.71
CA GLU A 3 0.91 2.14 14.76
C GLU A 3 -0.48 2.05 15.38
N ASP A 4 -1.41 2.95 15.02
CA ASP A 4 -2.82 2.88 15.43
C ASP A 4 -3.75 3.40 14.32
N VAL A 5 -4.35 2.46 13.59
CA VAL A 5 -5.33 2.72 12.51
C VAL A 5 -6.60 3.46 12.98
N PRO A 6 -7.09 3.34 14.23
CA PRO A 6 -8.31 4.06 14.64
C PRO A 6 -8.18 5.58 14.69
N VAL A 7 -7.00 6.19 14.53
CA VAL A 7 -6.79 7.63 14.72
C VAL A 7 -5.97 8.32 13.60
N ASP A 8 -5.70 7.66 12.47
CA ASP A 8 -5.01 8.35 11.36
C ASP A 8 -5.96 9.34 10.65
N PRO A 9 -5.68 10.66 10.69
CA PRO A 9 -6.54 11.68 10.07
C PRO A 9 -6.56 11.62 8.53
N HIS A 10 -5.67 10.84 7.89
CA HIS A 10 -5.70 10.61 6.45
C HIS A 10 -6.64 9.46 6.05
N LEU A 11 -7.12 8.66 7.00
CA LEU A 11 -8.09 7.61 6.75
C LEU A 11 -9.50 8.21 6.75
N ASN A 12 -10.18 8.15 5.59
CA ASN A 12 -11.58 8.53 5.50
C ASN A 12 -12.42 7.62 6.43
N PRO A 13 -13.17 8.17 7.41
CA PRO A 13 -13.96 7.38 8.35
C PRO A 13 -15.00 6.46 7.68
N ARG A 14 -15.39 6.74 6.43
CA ARG A 14 -16.32 5.90 5.64
C ARG A 14 -15.70 4.61 5.13
N HIS A 15 -14.38 4.46 5.22
CA HIS A 15 -13.64 3.26 4.85
C HIS A 15 -13.10 2.51 6.07
N HIS A 16 -13.88 2.46 7.17
CA HIS A 16 -13.64 1.53 8.28
C HIS A 16 -13.72 0.09 7.75
N MET A 17 -12.65 -0.36 7.10
CA MET A 17 -12.27 -1.76 7.22
C MET A 17 -11.87 -1.89 8.68
N ASP A 18 -12.49 -2.79 9.45
CA ASP A 18 -12.21 -3.04 10.88
C ASP A 18 -10.79 -3.60 11.09
N LEU A 19 -9.79 -2.87 10.62
CA LEU A 19 -8.38 -3.19 10.65
C LEU A 19 -7.82 -2.73 11.99
N GLN A 20 -7.33 -3.69 12.74
CA GLN A 20 -6.72 -3.49 14.05
C GLN A 20 -5.27 -3.00 13.90
N SER A 21 -4.62 -3.28 12.77
CA SER A 21 -3.29 -2.76 12.44
C SER A 21 -3.11 -2.68 10.93
N ALA A 22 -2.35 -1.70 10.45
CA ALA A 22 -2.06 -1.53 9.04
C ALA A 22 -0.61 -1.08 8.76
N LEU A 23 -0.08 -1.51 7.62
CA LEU A 23 1.18 -1.08 7.04
C LEU A 23 0.88 -0.50 5.67
N VAL A 24 1.19 0.79 5.51
CA VAL A 24 1.05 1.50 4.24
C VAL A 24 2.45 1.77 3.70
N VAL A 25 2.69 1.34 2.46
CA VAL A 25 3.96 1.55 1.75
C VAL A 25 3.69 2.24 0.41
N PRO A 26 4.55 3.16 -0.03
CA PRO A 26 4.38 3.82 -1.31
C PRO A 26 4.63 2.85 -2.47
N MET A 27 3.93 3.08 -3.58
CA MET A 27 4.16 2.38 -4.84
C MET A 27 4.83 3.35 -5.81
N GLU A 28 6.12 3.14 -6.08
CA GLU A 28 6.93 4.08 -6.86
C GLU A 28 7.61 3.37 -8.05
N VAL A 29 7.68 4.06 -9.20
CA VAL A 29 8.40 3.60 -10.39
C VAL A 29 9.10 4.79 -11.04
N GLY A 30 10.37 4.64 -11.40
CA GLY A 30 11.12 5.68 -12.11
C GLY A 30 11.20 7.03 -11.38
N GLY A 31 11.16 7.05 -10.04
CA GLY A 31 11.16 8.28 -9.24
C GLY A 31 9.80 8.97 -9.11
N HIS A 32 8.72 8.35 -9.60
CA HIS A 32 7.36 8.85 -9.50
C HIS A 32 6.48 7.93 -8.64
N ARG A 33 5.68 8.53 -7.76
CA ARG A 33 4.69 7.80 -6.96
C ARG A 33 3.43 7.55 -7.78
N LEU A 34 3.10 6.28 -8.00
CA LEU A 34 1.86 5.85 -8.63
C LEU A 34 0.70 5.77 -7.62
N GLY A 35 1.00 5.46 -6.36
CA GLY A 35 -0.01 5.27 -5.32
C GLY A 35 0.57 4.73 -4.01
N ALA A 36 -0.23 3.99 -3.27
CA ALA A 36 0.18 3.31 -2.04
C ALA A 36 -0.48 1.93 -1.93
N MET A 37 0.24 0.97 -1.34
CA MET A 37 -0.27 -0.35 -1.01
C MET A 37 -0.50 -0.43 0.50
N GLN A 38 -1.70 -0.88 0.89
CA GLN A 38 -2.09 -1.06 2.30
C GLN A 38 -2.19 -2.56 2.61
N LEU A 39 -1.47 -2.98 3.64
CA LEU A 39 -1.62 -4.29 4.27
C LEU A 39 -2.33 -4.10 5.60
N GLY A 40 -3.40 -4.85 5.84
CA GLY A 40 -4.20 -4.73 7.06
C GLY A 40 -4.45 -6.08 7.72
N THR A 41 -4.64 -6.09 9.04
CA THR A 41 -5.09 -7.25 9.80
C THR A 41 -6.34 -6.93 10.61
N HIS A 42 -7.29 -7.87 10.63
CA HIS A 42 -8.48 -7.84 11.49
C HIS A 42 -8.28 -8.53 12.85
N ARG A 43 -7.08 -9.05 13.11
CA ARG A 43 -6.85 -9.81 14.36
C ARG A 43 -6.95 -8.88 15.57
N PRO A 44 -7.67 -9.30 16.64
CA PRO A 44 -7.96 -8.45 17.80
C PRO A 44 -6.75 -8.13 18.68
N GLN A 45 -5.57 -8.68 18.38
CA GLN A 45 -4.32 -8.35 19.05
C GLN A 45 -3.56 -7.35 18.18
N SER A 46 -3.18 -6.21 18.75
CA SER A 46 -2.35 -5.18 18.11
C SER A 46 -1.10 -5.83 17.53
N ARG A 47 -1.12 -6.08 16.22
CA ARG A 47 0.03 -6.65 15.51
C ARG A 47 0.93 -5.49 15.14
N HIS A 48 2.15 -5.52 15.64
CA HIS A 48 3.19 -4.63 15.16
C HIS A 48 3.85 -5.29 13.94
N PHE A 49 3.86 -4.57 12.82
CA PHE A 49 4.65 -4.97 11.66
C PHE A 49 6.13 -4.78 11.97
N THR A 50 6.97 -5.76 11.66
CA THR A 50 8.42 -5.62 11.86
C THR A 50 9.04 -4.75 10.76
N ALA A 51 10.28 -4.29 10.99
CA ALA A 51 11.04 -3.59 9.95
C ALA A 51 11.20 -4.44 8.68
N ASP A 52 11.55 -5.72 8.85
CA ASP A 52 11.71 -6.68 7.75
C ASP A 52 10.39 -6.87 6.97
N GLU A 53 9.25 -6.92 7.66
CA GLU A 53 7.93 -6.96 7.01
C GLU A 53 7.64 -5.66 6.24
N GLY A 54 8.08 -4.53 6.77
CA GLY A 54 8.06 -3.23 6.09
C GLY A 54 8.88 -3.22 4.80
N GLU A 55 10.12 -3.72 4.84
CA GLU A 55 11.00 -3.81 3.69
C GLU A 55 10.46 -4.77 2.63
N LEU A 56 9.93 -5.93 3.05
CA LEU A 56 9.28 -6.87 2.15
C LEU A 56 8.07 -6.25 1.47
N ALA A 57 7.20 -5.58 2.24
CA ALA A 57 6.03 -4.90 1.69
C ALA A 57 6.44 -3.81 0.70
N LEU A 58 7.47 -3.03 0.98
CA LEU A 58 8.00 -2.01 0.07
C LEU A 58 8.53 -2.65 -1.23
N ALA A 59 9.26 -3.76 -1.14
CA ALA A 59 9.76 -4.48 -2.30
C ALA A 59 8.60 -4.99 -3.19
N MET A 60 7.54 -5.52 -2.58
CA MET A 60 6.32 -5.93 -3.28
C MET A 60 5.59 -4.75 -3.91
N ALA A 61 5.47 -3.62 -3.21
CA ALA A 61 4.84 -2.40 -3.70
C ALA A 61 5.54 -1.86 -4.95
N ASN A 62 6.88 -1.87 -4.97
CA ASN A 62 7.68 -1.44 -6.10
C ASN A 62 7.50 -2.37 -7.31
N GLN A 63 7.45 -3.69 -7.10
CA GLN A 63 7.17 -4.64 -8.20
C GLN A 63 5.76 -4.45 -8.78
N ALA A 64 4.76 -4.26 -7.91
CA ALA A 64 3.41 -3.98 -8.35
C ALA A 64 3.31 -2.65 -9.13
N ALA A 65 4.05 -1.62 -8.71
CA ALA A 65 4.13 -0.34 -9.41
C ALA A 65 4.65 -0.51 -10.85
N VAL A 66 5.74 -1.27 -11.03
CA VAL A 66 6.29 -1.58 -12.36
C VAL A 66 5.26 -2.30 -13.24
N ALA A 67 4.57 -3.31 -12.71
CA ALA A 67 3.58 -4.08 -13.47
C ALA A 67 2.37 -3.22 -13.88
N ILE A 68 1.87 -2.38 -12.97
CA ILE A 68 0.75 -1.46 -13.25
C ILE A 68 1.14 -0.44 -14.31
N GLU A 69 2.33 0.15 -14.22
CA GLU A 69 2.80 1.13 -15.20
C GLU A 69 2.98 0.48 -16.59
N GLY A 70 3.57 -0.72 -16.64
CA GLY A 70 3.67 -1.49 -17.88
C GLY A 70 2.30 -1.78 -18.52
N ALA A 71 1.31 -2.19 -17.71
CA ALA A 71 -0.05 -2.44 -18.20
C ALA A 71 -0.75 -1.16 -18.69
N ARG A 72 -0.47 0.00 -18.09
CA ARG A 72 -0.98 1.30 -18.53
C ARG A 72 -0.40 1.69 -19.88
N LEU A 73 0.92 1.62 -20.02
CA LEU A 73 1.63 1.93 -21.26
C LEU A 73 1.16 1.03 -22.41
N PHE A 74 1.04 -0.27 -22.18
CA PHE A 74 0.52 -1.21 -23.18
C PHE A 74 -0.90 -0.86 -23.64
N LYS A 75 -1.80 -0.48 -22.72
CA LYS A 75 -3.17 -0.05 -23.07
C LYS A 75 -3.19 1.24 -23.87
N ASP A 76 -2.30 2.18 -23.56
CA ASP A 76 -2.19 3.45 -24.28
C ASP A 76 -1.65 3.25 -25.71
N GLU A 77 -0.74 2.30 -25.92
CA GLU A 77 -0.28 1.88 -27.25
C GLU A 77 -1.41 1.23 -28.07
N GLN A 78 -2.22 0.35 -27.47
CA GLN A 78 -3.33 -0.34 -28.15
C GLN A 78 -4.52 0.57 -28.51
N ARG A 79 -4.58 1.80 -27.96
CA ARG A 79 -5.64 2.78 -28.25
C ARG A 79 -5.27 3.72 -29.41
N ARG A 80 -4.05 3.64 -29.93
CA ARG A 80 -3.59 4.40 -31.11
C ARG A 80 -3.86 3.63 -32.39
#